data_AF-A0A1Q7YII0-F1
#
_entry.id   AF-A0A1Q7YII0-F1
#
_cell.length_a   1.000
_cell.length_b   1.000
_cell.length_c   1.000
_cell.angle_alpha   90.00
_cell.angle_beta   90.00
_cell.angle_gamma   90.00
#
_symmetry.space_group_name_H-M   'P 1'
#
loop_
_entity.id
_entity.type
_entity.pdbx_description
1 polymer ?
#
loop_
_entity_poly.entity_id
_entity_poly.type
_entity_poly.pdbx_seq_one_letter_code
_entity_poly.pdbx_strand_id
1 'polypeptide(L)'
;MKNSNAIQDCLCDFAPLQETNLTQRLEDAKGDAKVLTFSPREQETRQRVAGATRARRLLLCLDGVPFDVIREAKTRGLFDGFNAPSRLLSPFPTMTNIALSAMLKASVPVGYESRYFDRNTRELRGGAQKYIGRRTPEKIPSTYMDELDYQEPLPFEYLVYFAPEKIFRADIQRFREKFRRAPQDRDYFAFLKGTDGLMHMRGTESLSVVLESLDRLLTEIKTFCGDETEVALFSDHGMNLEENRRVHLQTHLRRCGFQITNRLNGANDKQQVVLPAFGLIGFAALFCEEQTSPKLADALVPLEGIDFSLYRDGENIVGVKGWRGSARIHRRERDGRALYAYEQVEGDPLQLASIFRSLSEDGLMDAEGFASDEAWAERTGEHIYPDALNNLYTSIQQTRVRHPADVLVSLKDGYYYGSALFSRIVRLAATHGNAMRASTSAFLMSTHREFPNHVRGSEAQPLLRE
;
A
#
# COMPACT_ATOMS: atom_id res chain seq x y z
N MET A 1 30.81 24.92 -34.68
CA MET A 1 29.95 26.11 -34.54
C MET A 1 28.51 25.65 -34.37
N LYS A 2 27.85 26.15 -33.31
CA LYS A 2 26.39 26.15 -33.01
C LYS A 2 25.63 24.82 -32.98
N ASN A 3 25.51 24.25 -31.78
CA ASN A 3 24.24 24.17 -31.03
C ASN A 3 24.44 23.36 -29.74
N SER A 4 24.91 24.05 -28.70
CA SER A 4 24.84 23.64 -27.31
C SER A 4 24.05 24.78 -26.63
N ASN A 5 22.74 24.61 -26.43
CA ASN A 5 21.87 25.49 -25.62
C ASN A 5 20.42 24.97 -25.64
N ALA A 6 20.21 23.68 -25.31
CA ALA A 6 18.85 23.14 -25.10
C ALA A 6 18.76 22.26 -23.82
N ILE A 7 19.83 22.19 -23.03
CA ILE A 7 19.89 21.43 -21.77
C ILE A 7 19.89 22.37 -20.55
N GLN A 8 19.99 23.68 -20.77
CA GLN A 8 20.10 24.68 -19.70
C GLN A 8 18.77 25.36 -19.36
N ASP A 9 17.77 25.32 -20.26
CA ASP A 9 16.48 26.01 -20.06
C ASP A 9 15.44 25.20 -19.26
N CYS A 10 15.76 23.98 -18.82
CA CYS A 10 14.93 23.20 -17.90
C CYS A 10 15.38 23.30 -16.43
N LEU A 11 16.39 24.14 -16.15
CA LEU A 11 17.02 24.29 -14.82
C LEU A 11 16.75 25.65 -14.14
N CYS A 12 15.94 26.53 -14.74
CA CYS A 12 15.74 27.91 -14.24
C CYS A 12 14.43 28.15 -13.47
N ASP A 13 13.50 27.19 -13.38
CA ASP A 13 12.22 27.38 -12.66
C ASP A 13 12.20 26.78 -11.24
N PHE A 14 13.34 26.33 -10.72
CA PHE A 14 13.50 26.19 -9.27
C PHE A 14 13.81 27.57 -8.67
N ALA A 15 12.77 28.38 -8.49
CA ALA A 15 12.86 29.49 -7.57
C ALA A 15 13.29 28.93 -6.20
N PRO A 16 14.32 29.49 -5.54
CA PRO A 16 14.68 29.06 -4.20
C PRO A 16 13.46 29.31 -3.30
N LEU A 17 12.91 28.24 -2.72
CA LEU A 17 12.03 28.36 -1.56
C LEU A 17 12.80 29.21 -0.53
N GLN A 18 12.37 30.46 -0.36
CA GLN A 18 13.01 31.38 0.57
C GLN A 18 13.13 30.70 1.94
N GLU A 19 14.36 30.49 2.40
CA GLU A 19 14.69 29.87 3.70
C GLU A 19 13.94 30.54 4.87
N THR A 20 13.53 31.79 4.71
CA THR A 20 12.77 32.56 5.70
C THR A 20 11.37 31.99 5.98
N ASN A 21 10.66 31.45 4.99
CA ASN A 21 9.33 30.86 5.20
C ASN A 21 9.39 29.46 5.83
N LEU A 22 10.49 28.73 5.59
CA LEU A 22 10.72 27.40 6.17
C LEU A 22 11.12 27.53 7.65
N THR A 23 11.96 28.51 7.97
CA THR A 23 12.41 28.78 9.34
C THR A 23 11.23 29.22 10.20
N GLN A 24 10.36 30.11 9.70
CA GLN A 24 9.18 30.57 10.45
C GLN A 24 8.16 29.45 10.73
N ARG A 25 7.92 28.55 9.75
CA ARG A 25 7.07 27.35 9.95
C ARG A 25 7.71 26.29 10.87
N LEU A 26 9.04 26.25 10.95
CA LEU A 26 9.77 25.40 11.88
C LEU A 26 9.83 26.02 13.30
N GLU A 27 9.74 27.34 13.42
CA GLU A 27 9.63 28.04 14.71
C GLU A 27 8.24 27.92 15.33
N ASP A 28 7.18 27.89 14.54
CA ASP A 28 5.83 27.54 15.01
C ASP A 28 5.75 26.10 15.58
N ALA A 29 6.71 25.24 15.21
CA ALA A 29 6.86 23.88 15.73
C ALA A 29 7.77 23.77 16.97
N LYS A 30 8.32 24.88 17.49
CA LYS A 30 9.17 24.93 18.71
C LYS A 30 8.35 24.98 20.03
N GLY A 31 7.11 24.54 20.03
CA GLY A 31 6.34 24.40 21.28
C GLY A 31 7.02 23.38 22.20
N ASP A 32 7.65 23.86 23.27
CA ASP A 32 8.28 23.05 24.31
C ASP A 32 7.35 21.92 24.77
N ALA A 33 7.88 20.70 24.75
CA ALA A 33 7.22 19.50 25.25
C ALA A 33 7.08 19.57 26.77
N LYS A 34 6.08 20.30 27.26
CA LYS A 34 5.49 19.97 28.55
C LYS A 34 4.67 18.70 28.38
N VAL A 35 4.91 17.72 29.24
CA VAL A 35 4.00 16.59 29.45
C VAL A 35 2.69 17.19 29.96
N LEU A 36 1.78 17.50 29.04
CA LEU A 36 0.47 18.05 29.35
C LEU A 36 -0.49 16.89 29.60
N THR A 37 -0.53 16.45 30.85
CA THR A 37 -1.61 15.60 31.36
C THR A 37 -2.95 16.33 31.22
N PHE A 38 -4.05 15.59 31.01
CA PHE A 38 -5.41 16.17 31.01
C PHE A 38 -5.63 17.10 32.21
N SER A 39 -6.15 18.29 31.98
CA SER A 39 -6.53 19.16 33.10
C SER A 39 -7.84 18.64 33.73
N PRO A 40 -8.03 18.79 35.05
CA PRO A 40 -9.25 18.35 35.73
C PRO A 40 -10.55 18.94 35.15
N ARG A 41 -10.48 20.14 34.53
CA ARG A 41 -11.62 20.78 33.85
C ARG A 41 -12.04 20.11 32.53
N GLU A 42 -11.15 19.33 31.91
CA GLU A 42 -11.44 18.63 30.66
C GLU A 42 -12.09 17.26 30.88
N GLN A 43 -12.16 16.78 32.13
CA GLN A 43 -12.84 15.54 32.51
C GLN A 43 -14.36 15.71 32.73
N GLU A 44 -14.88 16.94 32.76
CA GLU A 44 -16.27 17.24 33.12
C GLU A 44 -17.29 17.16 31.97
N THR A 45 -16.88 16.94 30.71
CA THR A 45 -17.82 16.79 29.58
C THR A 45 -18.25 15.33 29.38
N ARG A 46 -18.80 14.69 30.42
CA ARG A 46 -19.47 13.39 30.30
C ARG A 46 -20.97 13.58 30.07
N GLN A 47 -21.36 13.92 28.84
CA GLN A 47 -22.74 13.68 28.41
C GLN A 47 -22.85 12.23 27.96
N ARG A 48 -23.46 11.39 28.81
CA ARG A 48 -23.99 10.10 28.37
C ARG A 48 -25.03 10.39 27.28
N VAL A 49 -24.73 10.00 26.04
CA VAL A 49 -25.72 10.02 24.96
C VAL A 49 -26.71 8.89 25.24
N ALA A 50 -27.78 9.22 25.96
CA ALA A 50 -28.91 8.31 26.14
C ALA A 50 -29.48 7.96 24.75
N GLY A 51 -29.35 6.69 24.34
CA GLY A 51 -29.88 6.19 23.06
C GLY A 51 -28.84 5.65 22.06
N ALA A 52 -27.54 5.67 22.37
CA ALA A 52 -26.55 5.00 21.53
C ALA A 52 -26.71 3.46 21.63
N THR A 53 -26.98 2.80 20.50
CA THR A 53 -27.16 1.33 20.42
C THR A 53 -25.83 0.57 20.31
N ARG A 54 -24.71 1.27 20.10
CA ARG A 54 -23.35 0.72 20.12
C ARG A 54 -22.31 1.75 20.56
N ALA A 55 -21.17 1.24 21.03
CA ALA A 55 -19.96 2.00 21.33
C ALA A 55 -19.52 2.92 20.17
N ARG A 56 -19.04 4.12 20.52
CA ARG A 56 -18.34 5.01 19.57
C ARG A 56 -17.04 4.33 19.16
N ARG A 57 -16.64 4.45 17.88
CA ARG A 57 -15.35 3.94 17.41
C ARG A 57 -14.38 5.04 17.00
N LEU A 58 -13.12 4.87 17.40
CA LEU A 58 -11.96 5.47 16.77
C LEU A 58 -11.34 4.45 15.83
N LEU A 59 -11.44 4.73 14.53
CA LEU A 59 -10.77 3.99 13.46
C LEU A 59 -9.47 4.73 13.18
N LEU A 60 -8.33 4.11 13.46
CA LEU A 60 -7.02 4.70 13.23
C LEU A 60 -6.20 3.83 12.28
N CYS A 61 -5.95 4.35 11.08
CA CYS A 61 -5.06 3.74 10.11
C CYS A 61 -3.66 4.35 10.23
N LEU A 62 -2.64 3.50 10.39
CA LEU A 62 -1.23 3.87 10.30
C LEU A 62 -0.71 3.44 8.92
N ASP A 63 -0.17 4.38 8.16
CA ASP A 63 0.34 4.10 6.81
C ASP A 63 1.61 3.22 6.87
N GLY A 64 1.61 2.09 6.17
CA GLY A 64 2.80 1.26 5.94
C GLY A 64 3.48 0.66 7.19
N VAL A 65 2.70 0.30 8.23
CA VAL A 65 3.23 -0.31 9.46
C VAL A 65 3.08 -1.84 9.41
N PRO A 66 4.18 -2.61 9.38
CA PRO A 66 4.11 -4.07 9.28
C PRO A 66 3.53 -4.76 10.51
N PHE A 67 2.86 -5.89 10.27
CA PHE A 67 2.38 -6.78 11.34
C PHE A 67 3.46 -7.17 12.35
N ASP A 68 4.61 -7.61 11.86
CA ASP A 68 5.66 -8.13 12.74
C ASP A 68 6.25 -7.03 13.64
N VAL A 69 6.25 -5.76 13.19
CA VAL A 69 6.66 -4.60 13.99
C VAL A 69 5.68 -4.33 15.13
N ILE A 70 4.37 -4.40 14.88
CA ILE A 70 3.35 -4.24 15.94
C ILE A 70 3.39 -5.41 16.91
N ARG A 71 3.55 -6.64 16.41
CA ARG A 71 3.70 -7.83 17.27
C ARG A 71 4.91 -7.66 18.20
N GLU A 72 6.05 -7.22 17.69
CA GLU A 72 7.25 -6.95 18.50
C GLU A 72 7.05 -5.76 19.46
N ALA A 73 6.32 -4.72 19.06
CA ALA A 73 5.96 -3.64 19.98
C ALA A 73 5.15 -4.18 21.18
N LYS A 74 4.18 -5.08 20.93
CA LYS A 74 3.39 -5.72 21.99
C LYS A 74 4.21 -6.62 22.90
N THR A 75 5.17 -7.38 22.38
CA THR A 75 6.04 -8.20 23.26
C THR A 75 6.91 -7.35 24.19
N ARG A 76 7.09 -6.05 23.88
CA ARG A 76 7.76 -5.06 24.73
C ARG A 76 6.82 -4.32 25.69
N GLY A 77 5.53 -4.67 25.74
CA GLY A 77 4.52 -4.04 26.60
C GLY A 77 3.85 -2.79 26.03
N LEU A 78 4.04 -2.48 24.74
CA LEU A 78 3.28 -1.43 24.07
C LEU A 78 1.93 -1.97 23.62
N PHE A 79 0.89 -1.13 23.65
CA PHE A 79 -0.46 -1.50 23.22
C PHE A 79 -1.07 -2.66 24.05
N ASP A 80 -0.73 -2.77 25.33
CA ASP A 80 -1.28 -3.78 26.27
C ASP A 80 -2.81 -3.68 26.42
N GLY A 81 -3.38 -2.49 26.16
CA GLY A 81 -4.82 -2.28 26.16
C GLY A 81 -5.57 -2.85 24.94
N PHE A 82 -4.86 -3.42 23.96
CA PHE A 82 -5.41 -4.04 22.75
C PHE A 82 -5.36 -5.56 22.81
N ASN A 83 -6.30 -6.22 22.15
CA ASN A 83 -6.24 -7.65 21.86
C ASN A 83 -5.05 -8.00 20.94
N ALA A 84 -4.85 -9.29 20.71
CA ALA A 84 -3.83 -9.78 19.79
C ALA A 84 -4.05 -9.21 18.37
N PRO A 85 -3.00 -8.79 17.67
CA PRO A 85 -3.12 -8.32 16.30
C PRO A 85 -3.37 -9.49 15.35
N SER A 86 -4.21 -9.25 14.36
CA SER A 86 -4.43 -10.10 13.20
C SER A 86 -3.62 -9.62 12.01
N ARG A 87 -3.24 -10.52 11.11
CA ARG A 87 -2.64 -10.16 9.82
C ARG A 87 -3.73 -9.65 8.88
N LEU A 88 -3.68 -8.37 8.56
CA LEU A 88 -4.52 -7.75 7.55
C LEU A 88 -3.76 -7.79 6.22
N LEU A 89 -4.24 -8.59 5.26
CA LEU A 89 -3.55 -8.87 4.02
C LEU A 89 -3.88 -7.81 2.97
N SER A 90 -2.89 -7.00 2.61
CA SER A 90 -3.03 -5.98 1.59
C SER A 90 -3.18 -6.59 0.18
N PRO A 91 -4.02 -6.03 -0.70
CA PRO A 91 -4.04 -6.40 -2.11
C PRO A 91 -2.72 -6.07 -2.81
N PHE A 92 -2.22 -6.94 -3.70
CA PHE A 92 -1.16 -6.68 -4.69
C PHE A 92 -1.64 -5.91 -5.96
N PRO A 93 -0.95 -4.87 -6.47
CA PRO A 93 0.20 -4.22 -5.88
C PRO A 93 -0.13 -3.58 -4.54
N THR A 94 0.78 -3.77 -3.60
CA THR A 94 0.58 -3.42 -2.19
C THR A 94 0.81 -1.93 -1.99
N MET A 95 -0.23 -1.15 -2.29
CA MET A 95 -0.22 0.31 -2.33
C MET A 95 -1.38 0.89 -1.53
N THR A 96 -1.14 1.95 -0.75
CA THR A 96 -2.14 2.63 0.09
C THR A 96 -3.49 2.85 -0.59
N ASN A 97 -3.51 3.45 -1.78
CA ASN A 97 -4.78 3.75 -2.45
C ASN A 97 -5.52 2.50 -2.94
N ILE A 98 -4.80 1.42 -3.25
CA ILE A 98 -5.40 0.14 -3.65
C ILE A 98 -5.92 -0.58 -2.40
N ALA A 99 -5.10 -0.64 -1.36
CA ALA A 99 -5.41 -1.25 -0.08
C ALA A 99 -6.63 -0.61 0.58
N LEU A 100 -6.61 0.70 0.81
CA LEU A 100 -7.71 1.42 1.46
C LEU A 100 -8.99 1.41 0.62
N SER A 101 -8.88 1.47 -0.72
CA SER A 101 -10.08 1.31 -1.57
C SER A 101 -10.69 -0.09 -1.42
N ALA A 102 -9.88 -1.14 -1.35
CA ALA A 102 -10.39 -2.50 -1.10
C ALA A 102 -10.97 -2.65 0.31
N MET A 103 -10.24 -2.20 1.33
CA MET A 103 -10.61 -2.30 2.75
C MET A 103 -11.90 -1.58 3.11
N LEU A 104 -12.16 -0.46 2.46
CA LEU A 104 -13.33 0.38 2.77
C LEU A 104 -14.45 0.23 1.73
N LYS A 105 -14.25 -0.63 0.72
CA LYS A 105 -15.10 -0.75 -0.48
C LYS A 105 -15.37 0.61 -1.14
N ALA A 106 -14.33 1.43 -1.19
CA ALA A 106 -14.36 2.73 -1.86
C ALA A 106 -14.07 2.58 -3.36
N SER A 107 -14.22 3.69 -4.10
CA SER A 107 -13.97 3.69 -5.54
C SER A 107 -12.50 3.38 -5.85
N VAL A 108 -12.31 2.64 -6.94
CA VAL A 108 -10.96 2.27 -7.38
C VAL A 108 -10.17 3.51 -7.82
N PRO A 109 -8.87 3.60 -7.46
CA PRO A 109 -8.01 4.68 -7.91
C PRO A 109 -7.85 4.69 -9.44
N VAL A 110 -7.50 5.87 -9.99
CA VAL A 110 -7.37 6.04 -11.44
C VAL A 110 -6.27 5.16 -12.04
N GLY A 111 -5.14 5.05 -11.35
CA GLY A 111 -4.02 4.18 -11.71
C GLY A 111 -3.31 3.68 -10.46
N TYR A 112 -2.28 2.85 -10.64
CA TYR A 112 -1.54 2.26 -9.52
C TYR A 112 -0.75 3.30 -8.71
N GLU A 113 -0.33 4.39 -9.36
CA GLU A 113 0.41 5.50 -8.76
C GLU A 113 -0.10 6.84 -9.29
N SER A 114 0.39 7.95 -8.72
CA SER A 114 0.03 9.31 -9.14
C SER A 114 0.42 9.64 -10.58
N ARG A 115 1.46 8.96 -11.11
CA ARG A 115 1.77 8.91 -12.54
C ARG A 115 1.30 7.56 -13.09
N TYR A 116 0.45 7.59 -14.11
CA TYR A 116 -0.19 6.39 -14.62
C TYR A 116 -0.35 6.48 -16.15
N PHE A 117 -0.64 5.36 -16.78
CA PHE A 117 -1.03 5.31 -18.19
C PHE A 117 -2.55 5.38 -18.29
N ASP A 118 -3.07 6.33 -19.06
CA ASP A 118 -4.49 6.44 -19.35
C ASP A 118 -4.80 5.63 -20.62
N ARG A 119 -5.61 4.57 -20.47
CA ARG A 119 -5.98 3.71 -21.61
C ARG A 119 -6.89 4.39 -22.63
N ASN A 120 -7.68 5.38 -22.23
CA ASN A 120 -8.61 6.06 -23.13
C ASN A 120 -7.84 6.97 -24.09
N THR A 121 -6.81 7.64 -23.59
CA THR A 121 -5.98 8.57 -24.36
C THR A 121 -4.66 7.95 -24.83
N ARG A 122 -4.36 6.73 -24.34
CA ARG A 122 -3.20 5.90 -24.67
C ARG A 122 -1.87 6.59 -24.41
N GLU A 123 -1.78 7.38 -23.33
CA GLU A 123 -0.59 8.13 -22.94
C GLU A 123 -0.38 8.20 -21.43
N LEU A 124 0.86 8.51 -21.01
CA LEU A 124 1.18 8.79 -19.61
C LEU A 124 0.55 10.11 -19.14
N ARG A 125 -0.09 10.08 -17.96
CA ARG A 125 -0.70 11.22 -17.29
C ARG A 125 -0.31 11.30 -15.81
N GLY A 126 -0.60 12.45 -15.20
CA GLY A 126 -0.33 12.72 -13.79
C GLY A 126 1.14 12.98 -13.46
N GLY A 127 1.57 12.64 -12.23
CA GLY A 127 2.89 12.95 -11.69
C GLY A 127 2.88 14.10 -10.68
N ALA A 128 4.05 14.69 -10.42
CA ALA A 128 4.28 15.63 -9.31
C ALA A 128 3.47 16.94 -9.41
N GLN A 129 3.06 17.34 -10.63
CA GLN A 129 2.22 18.52 -10.85
C GLN A 129 0.87 18.45 -10.11
N LYS A 130 0.37 17.23 -9.80
CA LYS A 130 -0.84 17.02 -8.98
C LYS A 130 -0.73 17.56 -7.54
N TYR A 131 0.49 17.81 -7.07
CA TYR A 131 0.74 18.23 -5.69
C TYR A 131 1.24 19.68 -5.57
N ILE A 132 1.51 20.36 -6.70
CA ILE A 132 2.03 21.73 -6.74
C ILE A 132 0.89 22.79 -6.81
N GLY A 133 -0.38 22.36 -6.86
CA GLY A 133 -1.56 23.24 -6.93
C GLY A 133 -2.53 23.11 -5.76
N ARG A 134 -3.34 24.16 -5.50
CA ARG A 134 -4.60 24.02 -4.75
C ARG A 134 -5.44 22.94 -5.44
N ARG A 135 -5.95 21.96 -4.67
CA ARG A 135 -6.79 20.81 -5.10
C ARG A 135 -7.25 20.94 -6.56
N THR A 136 -6.52 20.34 -7.49
CA THR A 136 -6.90 20.38 -8.91
C THR A 136 -8.19 19.57 -9.12
N PRO A 137 -9.10 19.97 -10.04
CA PRO A 137 -10.32 19.24 -10.37
C PRO A 137 -10.10 17.82 -10.93
N GLU A 138 -8.87 17.48 -11.33
CA GLU A 138 -8.47 16.12 -11.73
C GLU A 138 -8.19 15.18 -10.55
N LYS A 139 -8.41 15.63 -9.31
CA LYS A 139 -8.65 14.71 -8.21
C LYS A 139 -9.97 14.02 -8.52
N ILE A 140 -9.89 12.78 -8.98
CA ILE A 140 -10.88 11.82 -8.52
C ILE A 140 -10.24 11.24 -7.28
N PRO A 141 -10.49 11.79 -6.07
CA PRO A 141 -10.04 11.14 -4.86
C PRO A 141 -10.59 9.72 -4.91
N SER A 142 -9.79 8.74 -4.50
CA SER A 142 -10.40 7.51 -4.01
C SER A 142 -11.41 7.93 -2.94
N THR A 143 -12.65 7.46 -3.05
CA THR A 143 -13.76 8.00 -2.22
C THR A 143 -13.52 7.79 -0.73
N TYR A 144 -12.58 6.91 -0.34
CA TYR A 144 -12.21 6.75 1.06
C TYR A 144 -11.68 8.03 1.69
N MET A 145 -11.01 8.91 0.92
CA MET A 145 -10.45 10.16 1.46
C MET A 145 -11.55 11.13 1.91
N ASP A 146 -12.73 11.05 1.30
CA ASP A 146 -13.89 11.85 1.68
C ASP A 146 -14.54 11.34 2.97
N GLU A 147 -14.20 10.12 3.40
CA GLU A 147 -14.68 9.50 4.64
C GLU A 147 -13.76 9.77 5.84
N LEU A 148 -12.58 10.37 5.62
CA LEU A 148 -11.62 10.66 6.67
C LEU A 148 -12.00 11.93 7.44
N ASP A 149 -12.15 11.81 8.76
CA ASP A 149 -12.23 12.95 9.68
C ASP A 149 -10.86 13.60 9.91
N TYR A 150 -9.79 12.80 9.77
CA TYR A 150 -8.41 13.26 9.87
C TYR A 150 -7.51 12.65 8.80
N GLN A 151 -6.77 13.53 8.14
CA GLN A 151 -5.59 13.21 7.34
C GLN A 151 -4.58 14.36 7.49
N GLU A 152 -3.29 14.05 7.41
CA GLU A 152 -2.24 15.07 7.40
C GLU A 152 -2.50 16.13 6.30
N PRO A 153 -2.36 17.44 6.58
CA PRO A 153 -2.53 18.47 5.57
C PRO A 153 -1.50 18.37 4.43
N LEU A 154 -1.96 18.56 3.18
CA LEU A 154 -1.15 18.49 1.94
C LEU A 154 0.22 19.19 1.97
N PRO A 155 0.39 20.39 2.58
CA PRO A 155 1.71 21.04 2.64
C PRO A 155 2.79 20.23 3.36
N PHE A 156 2.40 19.27 4.21
CA PHE A 156 3.33 18.43 4.98
C PHE A 156 3.64 17.09 4.30
N GLU A 157 2.88 16.68 3.27
CA GLU A 157 3.07 15.40 2.55
C GLU A 157 4.47 15.26 1.93
N TYR A 158 5.12 16.38 1.58
CA TYR A 158 6.51 16.38 1.13
C TYR A 158 7.52 16.60 2.25
N LEU A 159 7.13 17.34 3.29
CA LEU A 159 8.02 17.69 4.39
C LEU A 159 8.36 16.48 5.26
N VAL A 160 7.51 15.45 5.29
CA VAL A 160 7.84 14.18 5.93
C VAL A 160 9.14 13.58 5.38
N TYR A 161 9.48 13.80 4.12
CA TYR A 161 10.74 13.30 3.53
C TYR A 161 11.98 14.14 3.88
N PHE A 162 11.81 15.34 4.46
CA PHE A 162 12.91 16.22 4.89
C PHE A 162 13.12 16.20 6.41
N ALA A 163 12.04 16.16 7.20
CA ALA A 163 12.07 16.21 8.66
C ALA A 163 11.04 15.26 9.30
N PRO A 164 11.12 13.94 9.02
CA PRO A 164 10.03 13.00 9.28
C PRO A 164 9.58 12.98 10.76
N GLU A 165 10.52 12.95 11.71
CA GLU A 165 10.19 12.89 13.14
C GLU A 165 9.47 14.15 13.65
N LYS A 166 9.90 15.34 13.20
CA LYS A 166 9.28 16.61 13.61
C LYS A 166 7.87 16.72 13.04
N ILE A 167 7.71 16.37 11.76
CA ILE A 167 6.43 16.37 11.08
C ILE A 167 5.48 15.39 11.75
N PHE A 168 5.95 14.17 12.04
CA PHE A 168 5.14 13.16 12.70
C PHE A 168 4.68 13.58 14.10
N ARG A 169 5.57 14.14 14.94
CA ARG A 169 5.18 14.64 16.26
C ARG A 169 4.11 15.72 16.16
N ALA A 170 4.24 16.64 15.22
CA ALA A 170 3.22 17.65 14.97
C ALA A 170 1.91 17.03 14.45
N ASP A 171 1.98 15.97 13.64
CA ASP A 171 0.82 15.27 13.10
C ASP A 171 0.01 14.55 14.18
N ILE A 172 0.68 13.82 15.09
CA ILE A 172 0.05 13.20 16.25
C ILE A 172 -0.68 14.24 17.11
N GLN A 173 -0.06 15.41 17.36
CA GLN A 173 -0.70 16.45 18.18
C GLN A 173 -1.93 17.05 17.49
N ARG A 174 -1.85 17.32 16.18
CA ARG A 174 -2.99 17.80 15.40
C ARG A 174 -4.13 16.77 15.37
N PHE A 175 -3.80 15.48 15.20
CA PHE A 175 -4.76 14.39 15.28
C PHE A 175 -5.46 14.39 16.64
N ARG A 176 -4.69 14.39 17.74
CA ARG A 176 -5.22 14.45 19.11
C ARG A 176 -6.19 15.61 19.28
N GLU A 177 -5.80 16.82 18.90
CA GLU A 177 -6.65 18.01 19.04
C GLU A 177 -7.94 17.91 18.22
N LYS A 178 -7.86 17.44 16.97
CA LYS A 178 -9.03 17.29 16.10
C LYS A 178 -9.97 16.20 16.61
N PHE A 179 -9.45 15.07 17.08
CA PHE A 179 -10.26 14.01 17.68
C PHE A 179 -11.01 14.51 18.93
N ARG A 180 -10.34 15.29 19.79
CA ARG A 180 -10.94 15.86 21.00
C ARG A 180 -12.07 16.85 20.71
N ARG A 181 -11.96 17.62 19.62
CA ARG A 181 -13.00 18.58 19.20
C ARG A 181 -14.12 17.95 18.38
N ALA A 182 -13.96 16.70 17.94
CA ALA A 182 -14.94 16.04 17.10
C ALA A 182 -16.21 15.68 17.89
N PRO A 183 -17.38 15.61 17.22
CA PRO A 183 -18.60 15.09 17.83
C PRO A 183 -18.37 13.68 18.42
N GLN A 184 -18.92 13.47 19.62
CA GLN A 184 -18.75 12.21 20.37
C GLN A 184 -19.90 11.21 20.13
N ASP A 185 -20.88 11.59 19.32
CA ASP A 185 -22.07 10.81 18.97
C ASP A 185 -21.91 9.97 17.69
N ARG A 186 -20.72 9.98 17.09
CA ARG A 186 -20.39 9.22 15.89
C ARG A 186 -18.97 8.68 15.91
N ASP A 187 -18.73 7.69 15.06
CA ASP A 187 -17.40 7.16 14.78
C ASP A 187 -16.49 8.24 14.20
N TYR A 188 -15.19 8.11 14.47
CA TYR A 188 -14.14 8.98 13.99
C TYR A 188 -13.10 8.18 13.21
N PHE A 189 -12.84 8.57 11.97
CA PHE A 189 -11.85 7.89 11.13
C PHE A 189 -10.64 8.79 10.84
N ALA A 190 -9.46 8.32 11.26
CA ALA A 190 -8.19 9.00 11.10
C ALA A 190 -7.18 8.16 10.33
N PHE A 191 -6.37 8.83 9.50
CA PHE A 191 -5.27 8.25 8.77
C PHE A 191 -3.97 9.02 9.04
N LEU A 192 -2.97 8.34 9.62
CA LEU A 192 -1.65 8.89 9.92
C LEU A 192 -0.65 8.43 8.86
N LYS A 193 -0.39 9.32 7.90
CA LYS A 193 0.51 9.07 6.76
C LYS A 193 1.99 9.04 7.14
N GLY A 194 2.36 9.73 8.22
CA GLY A 194 3.75 9.99 8.55
C GLY A 194 4.58 8.74 8.89
N THR A 195 3.94 7.63 9.26
CA THR A 195 4.62 6.36 9.57
C THR A 195 5.30 5.74 8.33
N ASP A 196 4.65 5.79 7.18
CA ASP A 196 5.19 5.28 5.91
C ASP A 196 6.42 6.07 5.46
N GLY A 197 6.29 7.40 5.42
CA GLY A 197 7.39 8.30 5.08
C GLY A 197 8.58 8.16 6.04
N LEU A 198 8.33 7.94 7.33
CA LEU A 198 9.39 7.68 8.31
C LEU A 198 10.10 6.35 8.02
N MET A 199 9.34 5.29 7.75
CA MET A 199 9.88 3.96 7.45
C MET A 199 10.75 3.96 6.20
N HIS A 200 10.26 4.58 5.11
CA HIS A 200 11.04 4.74 3.88
C HIS A 200 12.39 5.44 4.11
N MET A 201 12.44 6.43 5.00
CA MET A 201 13.62 7.27 5.20
C MET A 201 14.55 6.79 6.31
N ARG A 202 14.03 6.15 7.36
CA ARG A 202 14.74 5.87 8.62
C ARG A 202 14.61 4.44 9.13
N GLY A 203 13.75 3.62 8.53
CA GLY A 203 13.53 2.24 8.96
C GLY A 203 12.87 2.12 10.34
N THR A 204 13.01 0.95 10.95
CA THR A 204 12.25 0.52 12.14
C THR A 204 12.64 1.22 13.45
N GLU A 205 13.89 1.68 13.58
CA GLU A 205 14.39 2.32 14.80
C GLU A 205 13.59 3.61 15.10
N SER A 206 13.45 4.49 14.11
CA SER A 206 12.65 5.70 14.28
C SER A 206 11.15 5.39 14.43
N LEU A 207 10.64 4.35 13.76
CA LEU A 207 9.25 3.94 13.93
C LEU A 207 8.97 3.48 15.37
N SER A 208 9.92 2.84 16.04
CA SER A 208 9.74 2.39 17.43
C SER A 208 9.46 3.57 18.38
N VAL A 209 10.20 4.68 18.27
CA VAL A 209 9.99 5.90 19.08
C VAL A 209 8.60 6.50 18.81
N VAL A 210 8.17 6.42 17.56
CA VAL A 210 6.84 6.84 17.12
C VAL A 210 5.75 5.97 17.73
N LEU A 211 5.91 4.64 17.72
CA LEU A 211 4.94 3.71 18.30
C LEU A 211 4.80 3.88 19.81
N GLU A 212 5.89 4.14 20.54
CA GLU A 212 5.82 4.48 21.97
C GLU A 212 5.02 5.76 22.23
N SER A 213 5.18 6.76 21.36
CA SER A 213 4.45 8.03 21.47
C SER A 213 2.96 7.85 21.13
N LEU A 214 2.67 7.01 20.15
CA LEU A 214 1.31 6.65 19.78
C LEU A 214 0.62 5.84 20.89
N ASP A 215 1.29 4.86 21.48
CA ASP A 215 0.76 4.05 22.58
C ASP A 215 0.35 4.92 23.78
N ARG A 216 1.21 5.87 24.18
CA ARG A 216 0.89 6.87 25.20
C ARG A 216 -0.34 7.69 24.82
N LEU A 217 -0.44 8.15 23.58
CA LEU A 217 -1.61 8.90 23.10
C LEU A 217 -2.89 8.05 23.10
N LEU A 218 -2.81 6.78 22.69
CA LEU A 218 -3.99 5.91 22.65
C LEU A 218 -4.47 5.56 24.07
N THR A 219 -3.55 5.38 25.02
CA THR A 219 -3.86 5.26 26.44
C THR A 219 -4.53 6.52 26.98
N GLU A 220 -4.02 7.69 26.59
CA GLU A 220 -4.60 8.99 26.90
C GLU A 220 -6.04 9.10 26.33
N ILE A 221 -6.24 8.78 25.05
CA ILE A 221 -7.57 8.78 24.39
C ILE A 221 -8.54 7.82 25.07
N LYS A 222 -8.10 6.60 25.41
CA LYS A 222 -8.94 5.63 26.13
C LYS A 222 -9.37 6.16 27.49
N THR A 223 -8.46 6.82 28.21
CA THR A 223 -8.77 7.46 29.50
C THR A 223 -9.80 8.58 29.35
N PHE A 224 -9.70 9.39 28.28
CA PHE A 224 -10.63 10.48 28.00
C PHE A 224 -12.02 10.00 27.60
N CYS A 225 -12.09 9.03 26.68
CA CYS A 225 -13.35 8.51 26.17
C CYS A 225 -14.04 7.51 27.12
N GLY A 226 -13.28 6.89 28.01
CA GLY A 226 -13.74 5.77 28.84
C GLY A 226 -13.81 4.45 28.08
N ASP A 227 -14.15 3.38 28.79
CA ASP A 227 -14.13 2.02 28.27
C ASP A 227 -15.23 1.70 27.25
N GLU A 228 -16.18 2.62 27.02
CA GLU A 228 -17.27 2.45 26.03
C GLU A 228 -16.85 2.84 24.61
N THR A 229 -15.64 3.37 24.41
CA THR A 229 -15.15 3.73 23.07
C THR A 229 -14.17 2.68 22.59
N GLU A 230 -14.54 2.01 21.50
CA GLU A 230 -13.63 1.08 20.83
C GLU A 230 -12.60 1.86 20.02
N VAL A 231 -11.32 1.50 20.22
CA VAL A 231 -10.24 1.86 19.31
C VAL A 231 -9.90 0.66 18.45
N ALA A 232 -10.09 0.80 17.13
CA ALA A 232 -9.62 -0.13 16.11
C ALA A 232 -8.38 0.48 15.44
N LEU A 233 -7.23 -0.17 15.61
CA LEU A 233 -5.94 0.25 15.06
C LEU A 233 -5.54 -0.72 13.95
N PHE A 234 -5.21 -0.19 12.78
CA PHE A 234 -4.80 -1.01 11.64
C PHE A 234 -3.79 -0.31 10.76
N SER A 235 -3.21 -1.06 9.82
CA SER A 235 -2.42 -0.52 8.72
C SER A 235 -2.97 -1.02 7.40
N ASP A 236 -2.75 -0.25 6.34
CA ASP A 236 -3.14 -0.55 4.98
C ASP A 236 -2.20 -1.57 4.32
N HIS A 237 -0.91 -1.54 4.65
CA HIS A 237 0.08 -2.49 4.17
C HIS A 237 1.27 -2.67 5.12
N GLY A 238 2.08 -3.69 4.85
CA GLY A 238 3.39 -3.85 5.46
C GLY A 238 4.50 -3.13 4.71
N MET A 239 5.74 -3.56 4.94
CA MET A 239 6.94 -2.93 4.41
C MET A 239 8.08 -3.96 4.36
N ASN A 240 8.81 -4.00 3.25
CA ASN A 240 10.11 -4.66 3.15
C ASN A 240 11.21 -3.77 3.74
N LEU A 241 11.95 -4.32 4.70
CA LEU A 241 12.98 -3.63 5.49
C LEU A 241 14.41 -3.90 5.02
N GLU A 242 14.57 -4.65 3.93
CA GLU A 242 15.89 -4.94 3.37
C GLU A 242 16.52 -3.72 2.68
N GLU A 243 17.84 -3.74 2.52
CA GLU A 243 18.54 -2.70 1.76
C GLU A 243 18.05 -2.68 0.30
N ASN A 244 17.60 -1.52 -0.16
CA ASN A 244 16.87 -1.37 -1.41
C ASN A 244 17.77 -0.99 -2.59
N ARG A 245 17.65 -1.73 -3.68
CA ARG A 245 18.40 -1.55 -4.94
C ARG A 245 17.46 -1.33 -6.10
N ARG A 246 17.84 -0.44 -7.02
CA ARG A 246 16.99 -0.12 -8.16
C ARG A 246 17.09 -1.17 -9.25
N VAL A 247 15.95 -1.64 -9.75
CA VAL A 247 15.88 -2.48 -10.94
C VAL A 247 15.95 -1.63 -12.20
N HIS A 248 16.77 -2.06 -13.17
CA HIS A 248 16.99 -1.36 -14.44
C HIS A 248 16.03 -1.78 -15.56
N LEU A 249 14.71 -1.85 -15.25
CA LEU A 249 13.66 -2.35 -16.16
C LEU A 249 13.72 -1.74 -17.57
N GLN A 250 13.75 -0.42 -17.70
CA GLN A 250 13.74 0.22 -19.02
C GLN A 250 14.98 -0.12 -19.85
N THR A 251 16.16 -0.19 -19.22
CA THR A 251 17.40 -0.53 -19.93
C THR A 251 17.37 -1.98 -20.38
N HIS A 252 16.91 -2.89 -19.50
CA HIS A 252 16.75 -4.30 -19.81
C HIS A 252 15.78 -4.53 -20.98
N LEU A 253 14.58 -3.97 -20.90
CA LEU A 253 13.57 -4.14 -21.95
C LEU A 253 14.03 -3.58 -23.31
N ARG A 254 14.77 -2.47 -23.34
CA ARG A 254 15.39 -1.97 -24.58
C ARG A 254 16.38 -2.98 -25.18
N ARG A 255 17.18 -3.65 -24.34
CA ARG A 255 18.11 -4.72 -24.79
C ARG A 255 17.37 -5.94 -25.32
N CYS A 256 16.19 -6.23 -24.79
CA CYS A 256 15.28 -7.26 -25.30
C CYS A 256 14.50 -6.84 -26.56
N GLY A 257 14.73 -5.64 -27.11
CA GLY A 257 14.12 -5.16 -28.35
C GLY A 257 12.81 -4.39 -28.18
N PHE A 258 12.37 -4.11 -26.95
CA PHE A 258 11.16 -3.31 -26.70
C PHE A 258 11.43 -1.81 -26.86
N GLN A 259 10.46 -1.09 -27.41
CA GLN A 259 10.49 0.36 -27.49
C GLN A 259 9.79 0.97 -26.27
N ILE A 260 10.56 1.48 -25.33
CA ILE A 260 10.02 2.23 -24.18
C ILE A 260 9.54 3.60 -24.63
N THR A 261 8.25 3.89 -24.42
CA THR A 261 7.56 5.10 -24.87
C THR A 261 6.65 5.66 -23.75
N ASN A 262 6.13 6.87 -23.96
CA ASN A 262 5.13 7.49 -23.08
C ASN A 262 3.70 7.38 -23.64
N ARG A 263 3.54 6.78 -24.82
CA ARG A 263 2.25 6.57 -25.49
C ARG A 263 2.26 5.34 -26.38
N LEU A 264 1.09 4.70 -26.54
CA LEU A 264 0.91 3.56 -27.44
C LEU A 264 0.18 4.03 -28.69
N ASN A 265 0.84 3.97 -29.84
CA ASN A 265 0.27 4.47 -31.09
C ASN A 265 -0.55 3.43 -31.88
N GLY A 266 -0.70 2.21 -31.35
CA GLY A 266 -1.42 1.12 -32.03
C GLY A 266 -0.62 0.55 -33.20
N ALA A 267 -0.93 -0.70 -33.57
CA ALA A 267 -0.57 -1.52 -34.76
C ALA A 267 0.64 -1.17 -35.67
N ASN A 268 1.67 -0.48 -35.19
CA ASN A 268 2.96 -0.44 -35.84
C ASN A 268 3.80 -1.61 -35.31
N ASP A 269 4.62 -2.22 -36.18
CA ASP A 269 5.49 -3.41 -35.95
C ASP A 269 6.46 -3.35 -34.74
N LYS A 270 6.40 -2.30 -33.93
CA LYS A 270 7.29 -2.11 -32.78
C LYS A 270 6.58 -2.53 -31.50
N GLN A 271 7.24 -3.38 -30.72
CA GLN A 271 6.81 -3.82 -29.40
C GLN A 271 6.94 -2.65 -28.41
N GLN A 272 5.96 -1.75 -28.45
CA GLN A 272 5.89 -0.57 -27.61
C GLN A 272 5.47 -0.96 -26.20
N VAL A 273 6.20 -0.44 -25.22
CA VAL A 273 5.89 -0.63 -23.80
C VAL A 273 5.90 0.73 -23.13
N VAL A 274 4.84 1.01 -22.38
CA VAL A 274 4.78 2.14 -21.46
C VAL A 274 4.97 1.61 -20.05
N LEU A 275 5.89 2.23 -19.32
CA LEU A 275 6.22 1.87 -17.94
C LEU A 275 6.27 3.15 -17.10
N PRO A 276 5.15 3.55 -16.47
CA PRO A 276 5.14 4.69 -15.56
C PRO A 276 6.16 4.50 -14.45
N ALA A 277 6.92 5.56 -14.15
CA ALA A 277 7.89 5.59 -13.06
C ALA A 277 7.60 6.79 -12.17
N PHE A 278 7.22 6.55 -10.92
CA PHE A 278 6.93 7.59 -9.95
C PHE A 278 7.56 7.31 -8.58
N GLY A 279 6.84 6.62 -7.69
CA GLY A 279 7.31 6.21 -6.37
C GLY A 279 8.46 5.23 -6.47
N LEU A 280 9.16 5.02 -5.36
CA LEU A 280 10.27 4.06 -5.25
C LEU A 280 9.75 2.80 -4.55
N ILE A 281 9.20 1.88 -5.33
CA ILE A 281 8.29 0.81 -4.88
C ILE A 281 8.68 -0.57 -5.42
N GLY A 282 8.28 -1.63 -4.72
CA GLY A 282 8.56 -3.03 -5.01
C GLY A 282 7.76 -3.66 -6.16
N PHE A 283 7.09 -2.89 -7.02
CA PHE A 283 6.40 -3.43 -8.18
C PHE A 283 6.56 -2.54 -9.41
N ALA A 284 6.15 -3.06 -10.57
CA ALA A 284 6.02 -2.27 -11.79
C ALA A 284 4.76 -2.66 -12.57
N ALA A 285 4.10 -1.65 -13.16
CA ALA A 285 2.95 -1.81 -14.04
C ALA A 285 3.35 -1.47 -15.48
N LEU A 286 3.27 -2.45 -16.39
CA LEU A 286 3.65 -2.31 -17.79
C LEU A 286 2.41 -2.37 -18.67
N PHE A 287 2.38 -1.49 -19.66
CA PHE A 287 1.29 -1.35 -20.60
C PHE A 287 1.81 -1.60 -22.02
N CYS A 288 1.14 -2.47 -22.76
CA CYS A 288 1.48 -2.84 -24.12
C CYS A 288 0.22 -3.28 -24.89
N GLU A 289 0.37 -3.69 -26.14
CA GLU A 289 -0.71 -4.40 -26.83
C GLU A 289 -0.86 -5.81 -26.24
N GLU A 290 -2.09 -6.34 -26.19
CA GLU A 290 -2.44 -7.60 -25.53
C GLU A 290 -1.55 -8.77 -25.97
N GLN A 291 -1.35 -8.92 -27.29
CA GLN A 291 -0.50 -9.94 -27.90
C GLN A 291 0.99 -9.84 -27.52
N THR A 292 1.42 -8.71 -26.96
CA THR A 292 2.80 -8.49 -26.53
C THR A 292 3.03 -8.98 -25.09
N SER A 293 1.97 -9.10 -24.28
CA SER A 293 2.06 -9.37 -22.84
C SER A 293 2.83 -10.66 -22.49
N PRO A 294 2.58 -11.82 -23.15
CA PRO A 294 3.33 -13.05 -22.83
C PRO A 294 4.83 -12.91 -23.12
N LYS A 295 5.18 -12.35 -24.28
CA LYS A 295 6.59 -12.11 -24.66
C LYS A 295 7.27 -11.11 -23.71
N LEU A 296 6.53 -10.09 -23.27
CA LEU A 296 7.03 -9.12 -22.30
C LEU A 296 7.28 -9.77 -20.94
N ALA A 297 6.39 -10.63 -20.46
CA ALA A 297 6.55 -11.39 -19.24
C ALA A 297 7.80 -12.31 -19.30
N ASP A 298 7.97 -13.05 -20.40
CA ASP A 298 9.16 -13.90 -20.62
C ASP A 298 10.46 -13.09 -20.62
N ALA A 299 10.46 -11.91 -21.26
CA ALA A 299 11.64 -11.05 -21.32
C ALA A 299 12.09 -10.50 -19.96
N LEU A 300 11.20 -10.45 -18.96
CA LEU A 300 11.51 -9.95 -17.62
C LEU A 300 12.20 -11.00 -16.74
N VAL A 301 11.94 -12.30 -16.97
CA VAL A 301 12.47 -13.41 -16.16
C VAL A 301 13.97 -13.34 -15.85
N PRO A 302 14.87 -13.07 -16.82
CA PRO A 302 16.31 -13.08 -16.55
C PRO A 302 16.82 -11.83 -15.80
N LEU A 303 15.98 -10.81 -15.59
CA LEU A 303 16.42 -9.58 -14.94
C LEU A 303 16.51 -9.75 -13.42
N GLU A 304 17.69 -9.49 -12.88
CA GLU A 304 17.93 -9.47 -11.44
C GLU A 304 16.97 -8.48 -10.73
N GLY A 305 16.41 -8.94 -9.61
CA GLY A 305 15.43 -8.19 -8.82
C GLY A 305 13.98 -8.45 -9.22
N ILE A 306 13.71 -9.09 -10.35
CA ILE A 306 12.37 -9.60 -10.69
C ILE A 306 12.11 -10.87 -9.91
N ASP A 307 11.00 -10.92 -9.16
CA ASP A 307 10.55 -12.15 -8.54
C ASP A 307 9.69 -12.94 -9.54
N PHE A 308 8.57 -12.33 -9.95
CA PHE A 308 7.73 -12.83 -11.03
C PHE A 308 6.96 -11.69 -11.72
N SER A 309 6.40 -12.02 -12.88
CA SER A 309 5.45 -11.19 -13.61
C SER A 309 4.14 -11.94 -13.85
N LEU A 310 3.05 -11.18 -13.93
CA LEU A 310 1.69 -11.64 -14.19
C LEU A 310 1.20 -11.05 -15.51
N TYR A 311 0.47 -11.84 -16.29
CA TYR A 311 -0.25 -11.39 -17.48
C TYR A 311 -1.58 -12.15 -17.61
N ARG A 312 -2.53 -11.62 -18.37
CA ARG A 312 -3.77 -12.35 -18.70
C ARG A 312 -3.45 -13.41 -19.76
N ASP A 313 -3.71 -14.69 -19.45
CA ASP A 313 -3.47 -15.84 -20.34
C ASP A 313 -4.80 -16.48 -20.77
N GLY A 314 -5.84 -15.65 -20.91
CA GLY A 314 -7.23 -16.05 -21.13
C GLY A 314 -8.20 -15.34 -20.18
N GLU A 315 -9.49 -15.60 -20.36
CA GLU A 315 -10.56 -14.94 -19.58
C GLU A 315 -10.48 -15.25 -18.08
N ASN A 316 -10.19 -16.51 -17.73
CA ASN A 316 -10.12 -16.97 -16.34
C ASN A 316 -8.77 -17.57 -15.95
N ILE A 317 -7.71 -17.15 -16.65
CA ILE A 317 -6.36 -17.69 -16.48
C ILE A 317 -5.37 -16.53 -16.32
N VAL A 318 -4.55 -16.59 -15.29
CA VAL A 318 -3.39 -15.69 -15.12
C VAL A 318 -2.12 -16.48 -15.33
N GLY A 319 -1.31 -16.03 -16.27
CA GLY A 319 0.04 -16.56 -16.48
C GLY A 319 1.01 -15.92 -15.48
N VAL A 320 1.88 -16.75 -14.90
CA VAL A 320 2.93 -16.34 -13.96
C VAL A 320 4.28 -16.75 -14.53
N LYS A 321 5.21 -15.80 -14.61
CA LYS A 321 6.58 -16.02 -15.11
C LYS A 321 7.60 -15.48 -14.12
N GLY A 322 8.46 -16.34 -13.60
CA GLY A 322 9.51 -15.95 -12.66
C GLY A 322 10.78 -16.76 -12.86
N TRP A 323 11.84 -16.40 -12.14
CA TRP A 323 13.14 -17.07 -12.27
C TRP A 323 13.14 -18.52 -11.78
N ARG A 324 12.14 -18.91 -10.97
CA ARG A 324 11.94 -20.32 -10.52
C ARG A 324 11.04 -21.12 -11.46
N GLY A 325 10.60 -20.53 -12.58
CA GLY A 325 9.79 -21.19 -13.59
C GLY A 325 8.52 -20.44 -13.98
N SER A 326 7.53 -21.16 -14.49
CA SER A 326 6.26 -20.63 -14.96
C SER A 326 5.07 -21.46 -14.48
N ALA A 327 3.95 -20.79 -14.29
CA ALA A 327 2.71 -21.42 -13.82
C ALA A 327 1.48 -20.68 -14.35
N ARG A 328 0.32 -21.28 -14.19
CA ARG A 328 -0.99 -20.69 -14.44
C ARG A 328 -1.86 -20.76 -13.20
N ILE A 329 -2.59 -19.68 -12.94
CA ILE A 329 -3.65 -19.61 -11.94
C ILE A 329 -4.96 -19.68 -12.70
N HIS A 330 -5.72 -20.74 -12.47
CA HIS A 330 -7.06 -20.91 -13.02
C HIS A 330 -8.10 -20.51 -12.00
N ARG A 331 -9.16 -19.84 -12.45
CA ARG A 331 -10.34 -19.56 -11.64
C ARG A 331 -11.59 -20.11 -12.32
N ARG A 332 -12.52 -20.62 -11.53
CA ARG A 332 -13.89 -20.87 -11.97
C ARG A 332 -14.86 -20.51 -10.85
N GLU A 333 -16.13 -20.36 -11.20
CA GLU A 333 -17.21 -20.17 -10.23
C GLU A 333 -18.13 -21.38 -10.23
N ARG A 334 -18.55 -21.81 -9.04
CA ARG A 334 -19.57 -22.84 -8.85
C ARG A 334 -20.44 -22.44 -7.67
N ASP A 335 -21.75 -22.39 -7.86
CA ASP A 335 -22.73 -22.02 -6.82
C ASP A 335 -22.40 -20.69 -6.12
N GLY A 336 -21.90 -19.70 -6.89
CA GLY A 336 -21.52 -18.39 -6.38
C GLY A 336 -20.21 -18.37 -5.58
N ARG A 337 -19.46 -19.48 -5.53
CA ARG A 337 -18.15 -19.57 -4.87
C ARG A 337 -17.02 -19.65 -5.88
N ALA A 338 -15.92 -18.96 -5.57
CA ALA A 338 -14.71 -19.02 -6.36
C ALA A 338 -13.93 -20.30 -6.04
N LEU A 339 -13.42 -20.95 -7.09
CA LEU A 339 -12.57 -22.12 -7.03
C LEU A 339 -11.29 -21.80 -7.80
N TYR A 340 -10.15 -22.20 -7.25
CA TYR A 340 -8.84 -21.97 -7.86
C TYR A 340 -8.05 -23.26 -8.05
N ALA A 341 -7.32 -23.33 -9.15
CA ALA A 341 -6.31 -24.35 -9.39
C ALA A 341 -4.97 -23.69 -9.73
N TYR A 342 -3.88 -24.35 -9.34
CA TYR A 342 -2.51 -23.93 -9.60
C TYR A 342 -1.83 -24.96 -10.50
N GLU A 343 -1.54 -24.58 -11.74
CA GLU A 343 -0.88 -25.43 -12.73
C GLU A 343 0.58 -25.00 -12.85
N GLN A 344 1.51 -25.89 -12.48
CA GLN A 344 2.93 -25.70 -12.74
C GLN A 344 3.24 -26.08 -14.18
N VAL A 345 3.74 -25.13 -14.96
CA VAL A 345 4.15 -25.38 -16.36
C VAL A 345 5.63 -25.76 -16.41
N GLU A 346 6.47 -25.01 -15.69
CA GLU A 346 7.88 -25.29 -15.51
C GLU A 346 8.27 -24.84 -14.09
N GLY A 347 8.94 -25.68 -13.30
CA GLY A 347 9.33 -25.30 -11.94
C GLY A 347 8.16 -24.85 -11.05
N ASP A 348 8.43 -23.93 -10.12
CA ASP A 348 7.43 -23.47 -9.14
C ASP A 348 7.66 -21.98 -8.80
N PRO A 349 7.21 -21.03 -9.65
CA PRO A 349 7.44 -19.61 -9.43
C PRO A 349 6.82 -19.08 -8.13
N LEU A 350 5.75 -19.70 -7.65
CA LEU A 350 5.03 -19.26 -6.44
C LEU A 350 5.29 -20.15 -5.22
N GLN A 351 6.10 -21.20 -5.34
CA GLN A 351 6.43 -22.13 -4.25
C GLN A 351 5.19 -22.79 -3.62
N LEU A 352 4.16 -23.07 -4.43
CA LEU A 352 2.88 -23.61 -3.95
C LEU A 352 2.79 -25.14 -4.05
N ALA A 353 3.82 -25.84 -4.55
CA ALA A 353 3.78 -27.30 -4.74
C ALA A 353 3.40 -28.07 -3.47
N SER A 354 3.97 -27.71 -2.31
CA SER A 354 3.69 -28.39 -1.04
C SER A 354 2.27 -28.14 -0.56
N ILE A 355 1.76 -26.93 -0.74
CA ILE A 355 0.38 -26.57 -0.38
C ILE A 355 -0.61 -27.29 -1.29
N PHE A 356 -0.34 -27.33 -2.59
CA PHE A 356 -1.15 -28.07 -3.56
C PHE A 356 -1.27 -29.55 -3.16
N ARG A 357 -0.15 -30.22 -2.85
CA ARG A 357 -0.16 -31.62 -2.38
C ARG A 357 -0.96 -31.81 -1.10
N SER A 358 -0.77 -30.93 -0.11
CA SER A 358 -1.52 -31.00 1.16
C SER A 358 -3.04 -30.85 0.94
N LEU A 359 -3.47 -29.91 0.10
CA LEU A 359 -4.90 -29.77 -0.23
C LEU A 359 -5.48 -31.01 -0.93
N SER A 360 -4.68 -31.66 -1.78
CA SER A 360 -5.07 -32.91 -2.43
C SER A 360 -5.15 -34.08 -1.45
N GLU A 361 -4.15 -34.24 -0.57
CA GLU A 361 -4.11 -35.28 0.47
C GLU A 361 -5.27 -35.14 1.48
N ASP A 362 -5.66 -33.89 1.79
CA ASP A 362 -6.80 -33.57 2.65
C ASP A 362 -8.16 -33.75 1.95
N GLY A 363 -8.20 -34.09 0.66
CA GLY A 363 -9.44 -34.25 -0.11
C GLY A 363 -10.18 -32.94 -0.37
N LEU A 364 -9.50 -31.80 -0.29
CA LEU A 364 -10.05 -30.46 -0.51
C LEU A 364 -10.01 -30.02 -1.98
N MET A 365 -9.41 -30.83 -2.85
CA MET A 365 -9.36 -30.64 -4.29
C MET A 365 -10.32 -31.59 -5.01
N ASP A 366 -10.94 -31.09 -6.08
CA ASP A 366 -11.69 -31.94 -6.98
C ASP A 366 -10.78 -32.67 -8.00
N ALA A 367 -11.40 -33.50 -8.85
CA ALA A 367 -10.68 -34.28 -9.86
C ALA A 367 -9.93 -33.44 -10.91
N GLU A 368 -10.28 -32.16 -11.05
CA GLU A 368 -9.63 -31.21 -11.96
C GLU A 368 -8.54 -30.38 -11.25
N GLY A 369 -8.29 -30.62 -9.96
CA GLY A 369 -7.27 -29.92 -9.18
C GLY A 369 -7.71 -28.57 -8.62
N PHE A 370 -9.02 -28.30 -8.58
CA PHE A 370 -9.56 -27.06 -8.01
C PHE A 370 -9.93 -27.25 -6.53
N ALA A 371 -9.52 -26.31 -5.70
CA ALA A 371 -9.99 -26.16 -4.32
C ALA A 371 -10.73 -24.83 -4.14
N SER A 372 -11.51 -24.71 -3.06
CA SER A 372 -12.21 -23.46 -2.77
C SER A 372 -11.22 -22.33 -2.45
N ASP A 373 -11.66 -21.09 -2.69
CA ASP A 373 -10.89 -19.90 -2.34
C ASP A 373 -10.51 -19.88 -0.85
N GLU A 374 -11.43 -20.28 0.03
CA GLU A 374 -11.20 -20.33 1.47
C GLU A 374 -10.13 -21.36 1.85
N ALA A 375 -10.14 -22.55 1.23
CA ALA A 375 -9.14 -23.58 1.47
C ALA A 375 -7.73 -23.12 1.07
N TRP A 376 -7.62 -22.42 -0.07
CA TRP A 376 -6.37 -21.77 -0.47
C TRP A 376 -5.97 -20.66 0.49
N ALA A 377 -6.90 -19.80 0.90
CA ALA A 377 -6.64 -18.69 1.81
C ALA A 377 -6.09 -19.19 3.16
N GLU A 378 -6.69 -20.23 3.72
CA GLU A 378 -6.27 -20.83 4.99
C GLU A 378 -4.83 -21.36 4.91
N ARG A 379 -4.48 -22.06 3.83
CA ARG A 379 -3.13 -22.62 3.65
C ARG A 379 -2.09 -21.58 3.23
N THR A 380 -2.52 -20.45 2.67
CA THR A 380 -1.61 -19.42 2.14
C THR A 380 -1.57 -18.13 2.95
N GLY A 381 -2.38 -17.95 3.98
CA GLY A 381 -2.41 -16.71 4.80
C GLY A 381 -1.05 -16.35 5.41
N GLU A 382 -0.30 -17.37 5.84
CA GLU A 382 1.10 -17.25 6.29
C GLU A 382 2.09 -17.80 5.28
N HIS A 383 1.80 -17.74 3.98
CA HIS A 383 2.77 -18.10 2.95
C HIS A 383 3.70 -16.91 2.64
N ILE A 384 4.83 -17.14 1.97
CA ILE A 384 5.71 -16.04 1.51
C ILE A 384 5.00 -15.11 0.50
N TYR A 385 3.95 -15.63 -0.15
CA TYR A 385 2.98 -14.88 -0.95
C TYR A 385 1.61 -15.06 -0.30
N PRO A 386 1.18 -14.17 0.60
CA PRO A 386 -0.10 -14.32 1.28
C PRO A 386 -1.28 -14.28 0.31
N ASP A 387 -2.21 -15.22 0.48
CA ASP A 387 -3.42 -15.33 -0.35
C ASP A 387 -3.11 -15.40 -1.87
N ALA A 388 -2.04 -16.11 -2.24
CA ALA A 388 -1.39 -15.99 -3.55
C ALA A 388 -2.36 -16.08 -4.75
N LEU A 389 -3.24 -17.10 -4.78
CA LEU A 389 -4.06 -17.33 -5.97
C LEU A 389 -5.09 -16.22 -6.17
N ASN A 390 -5.91 -15.94 -5.16
CA ASN A 390 -6.91 -14.88 -5.23
C ASN A 390 -6.26 -13.49 -5.39
N ASN A 391 -5.23 -13.18 -4.60
CA ASN A 391 -4.61 -11.86 -4.62
C ASN A 391 -3.94 -11.56 -5.98
N LEU A 392 -3.22 -12.51 -6.56
CA LEU A 392 -2.58 -12.34 -7.87
C LEU A 392 -3.59 -12.38 -9.01
N TYR A 393 -4.57 -13.29 -8.97
CA TYR A 393 -5.63 -13.35 -9.98
C TYR A 393 -6.36 -12.02 -10.09
N THR A 394 -6.87 -11.51 -8.96
CA THR A 394 -7.66 -10.29 -8.92
C THR A 394 -6.81 -9.03 -9.18
N SER A 395 -5.49 -9.09 -9.03
CA SER A 395 -4.59 -7.95 -9.34
C SER A 395 -4.59 -7.54 -10.81
N ILE A 396 -4.84 -8.51 -11.70
CA ILE A 396 -4.75 -8.31 -13.15
C ILE A 396 -6.06 -8.64 -13.88
N GLN A 397 -6.84 -9.61 -13.42
CA GLN A 397 -8.13 -9.96 -14.02
C GLN A 397 -9.29 -9.06 -13.56
N GLN A 398 -9.18 -8.48 -12.35
CA GLN A 398 -10.21 -7.60 -11.81
C GLN A 398 -9.72 -6.16 -11.71
N THR A 399 -10.67 -5.23 -11.73
CA THR A 399 -10.40 -3.79 -11.68
C THR A 399 -9.99 -3.38 -10.26
N ARG A 400 -8.67 -3.32 -9.99
CA ARG A 400 -8.12 -2.62 -8.79
C ARG A 400 -7.82 -1.15 -9.04
N VAL A 401 -7.69 -0.78 -10.31
CA VAL A 401 -7.47 0.59 -10.80
C VAL A 401 -8.29 0.77 -12.07
N ARG A 402 -8.63 2.02 -12.44
CA ARG A 402 -9.40 2.30 -13.66
C ARG A 402 -8.65 1.96 -14.94
N HIS A 403 -7.33 2.13 -14.93
CA HIS A 403 -6.47 1.82 -16.07
C HIS A 403 -5.51 0.68 -15.68
N PRO A 404 -5.95 -0.59 -15.76
CA PRO A 404 -5.16 -1.74 -15.34
C PRO A 404 -3.98 -1.97 -16.29
N ALA A 405 -2.91 -2.57 -15.79
CA ALA A 405 -1.75 -2.96 -16.59
C ALA A 405 -2.05 -4.19 -17.47
N ASP A 406 -1.18 -4.42 -18.46
CA ASP A 406 -1.17 -5.66 -19.26
C ASP A 406 -0.21 -6.69 -18.66
N VAL A 407 0.87 -6.20 -18.04
CA VAL A 407 1.80 -7.00 -17.25
C VAL A 407 2.05 -6.32 -15.92
N LEU A 408 1.84 -7.05 -14.81
CA LEU A 408 2.25 -6.62 -13.47
C LEU A 408 3.51 -7.37 -13.06
N VAL A 409 4.42 -6.70 -12.37
CA VAL A 409 5.70 -7.27 -11.95
C VAL A 409 5.83 -7.12 -10.46
N SER A 410 6.03 -8.24 -9.75
CA SER A 410 6.48 -8.24 -8.37
C SER A 410 8.00 -8.27 -8.34
N LEU A 411 8.62 -7.35 -7.62
CA LEU A 411 10.05 -7.36 -7.38
C LEU A 411 10.37 -8.18 -6.14
N LYS A 412 11.59 -8.72 -6.08
CA LYS A 412 12.11 -9.36 -4.86
C LYS A 412 12.20 -8.33 -3.75
N ASP A 413 12.13 -8.79 -2.50
CA ASP A 413 12.57 -7.99 -1.37
C ASP A 413 14.03 -7.49 -1.62
N GLY A 414 14.28 -6.26 -1.19
CA GLY A 414 15.51 -5.52 -1.45
C GLY A 414 15.59 -4.85 -2.83
N TYR A 415 14.52 -4.90 -3.64
CA TYR A 415 14.48 -4.24 -4.95
C TYR A 415 13.31 -3.28 -5.09
N TYR A 416 13.55 -2.18 -5.82
CA TYR A 416 12.52 -1.21 -6.17
C TYR A 416 12.61 -0.77 -7.64
N TYR A 417 11.49 -0.28 -8.16
CA TYR A 417 11.40 0.48 -9.40
C TYR A 417 10.81 1.85 -9.11
N GLY A 418 11.12 2.84 -9.96
CA GLY A 418 10.67 4.21 -9.71
C GLY A 418 11.41 5.30 -10.45
N SER A 419 11.09 6.55 -10.10
CA SER A 419 11.71 7.75 -10.67
C SER A 419 13.21 7.83 -10.40
N ALA A 420 13.99 8.08 -11.46
CA ALA A 420 15.44 8.27 -11.32
C ALA A 420 15.81 9.51 -10.51
N LEU A 421 14.98 10.55 -10.59
CA LEU A 421 15.20 11.80 -9.87
C LEU A 421 15.05 11.57 -8.37
N PHE A 422 14.00 10.89 -7.93
CA PHE A 422 13.79 10.59 -6.52
C PHE A 422 14.86 9.67 -5.95
N SER A 423 15.32 8.67 -6.71
CA SER A 423 16.40 7.77 -6.26
C SER A 423 17.75 8.46 -6.02
N ARG A 424 17.96 9.69 -6.54
CA ARG A 424 19.18 10.47 -6.28
C ARG A 424 19.11 11.29 -5.00
N ILE A 425 17.90 11.56 -4.51
CA ILE A 425 17.63 12.44 -3.37
C ILE A 425 17.38 11.61 -2.12
N VAL A 426 16.80 10.41 -2.28
CA VAL A 426 16.38 9.53 -1.19
C VAL A 426 17.18 8.23 -1.22
N ARG A 427 17.83 7.89 -0.10
CA ARG A 427 18.26 6.52 0.19
C ARG A 427 17.12 5.82 0.91
N LEU A 428 16.52 4.83 0.27
CA LEU A 428 15.43 4.04 0.86
C LEU A 428 15.98 3.08 1.92
N ALA A 429 15.50 3.24 3.16
CA ALA A 429 15.68 2.26 4.22
C ALA A 429 14.69 1.09 4.08
N ALA A 430 13.51 1.35 3.54
CA ALA A 430 12.44 0.37 3.38
C ALA A 430 11.60 0.68 2.13
N THR A 431 10.88 -0.31 1.59
CA THR A 431 9.90 -0.11 0.49
C THR A 431 8.74 -1.10 0.57
N HIS A 432 7.66 -0.83 -0.15
CA HIS A 432 6.49 -1.71 -0.24
C HIS A 432 6.05 -1.82 -1.70
N GLY A 433 5.07 -2.68 -1.97
CA GLY A 433 4.41 -2.78 -3.29
C GLY A 433 4.49 -4.16 -3.93
N ASN A 434 5.49 -4.97 -3.57
CA ASN A 434 5.61 -6.34 -4.06
C ASN A 434 4.55 -7.27 -3.46
N ALA A 435 4.40 -8.48 -4.02
CA ALA A 435 3.47 -9.49 -3.55
C ALA A 435 4.00 -10.31 -2.35
N MET A 436 5.21 -10.02 -1.88
CA MET A 436 5.84 -10.79 -0.82
C MET A 436 5.21 -10.46 0.54
N ARG A 437 5.38 -11.37 1.50
CA ARG A 437 4.77 -11.28 2.82
C ARG A 437 5.07 -9.96 3.54
N ALA A 438 6.31 -9.48 3.44
CA ALA A 438 6.74 -8.26 4.14
C ALA A 438 5.90 -7.05 3.72
N SER A 439 5.70 -6.84 2.42
CA SER A 439 4.82 -5.77 1.91
C SER A 439 3.35 -6.07 2.20
N THR A 440 2.91 -7.32 2.08
CA THR A 440 1.49 -7.70 2.16
C THR A 440 0.91 -7.69 3.57
N SER A 441 1.74 -7.99 4.58
CA SER A 441 1.28 -8.22 5.96
C SER A 441 1.16 -6.92 6.76
N ALA A 442 0.01 -6.26 6.64
CA ALA A 442 -0.42 -5.22 7.57
C ALA A 442 -1.01 -5.85 8.85
N PHE A 443 -1.43 -5.00 9.79
CA PHE A 443 -2.08 -5.46 11.02
C PHE A 443 -3.47 -4.88 11.19
N LEU A 444 -4.28 -5.57 12.00
CA LEU A 444 -5.55 -5.10 12.53
C LEU A 444 -5.65 -5.55 13.99
N MET A 445 -5.94 -4.63 14.91
CA MET A 445 -6.24 -4.96 16.30
C MET A 445 -7.28 -4.01 16.89
N SER A 446 -8.00 -4.48 17.91
CA SER A 446 -9.01 -3.70 18.61
C SER A 446 -8.83 -3.83 20.12
N THR A 447 -9.29 -2.80 20.82
CA THR A 447 -9.43 -2.80 22.29
C THR A 447 -10.61 -3.64 22.77
N HIS A 448 -11.58 -3.94 21.90
CA HIS A 448 -12.85 -4.58 22.25
C HIS A 448 -13.09 -5.92 21.55
N ARG A 449 -12.50 -6.09 20.36
CA ARG A 449 -12.76 -7.26 19.52
C ARG A 449 -11.48 -8.04 19.27
N GLU A 450 -11.63 -9.35 19.20
CA GLU A 450 -10.66 -10.24 18.59
C GLU A 450 -11.06 -10.45 17.12
N PHE A 451 -10.07 -10.60 16.27
CA PHE A 451 -10.27 -10.82 14.84
C PHE A 451 -9.67 -12.18 14.44
N PRO A 452 -10.10 -12.76 13.31
CA PRO A 452 -9.46 -13.96 12.77
C PRO A 452 -7.96 -13.73 12.55
N ASN A 453 -7.15 -14.79 12.60
CA ASN A 453 -5.68 -14.69 12.43
C ASN A 453 -5.29 -13.96 11.13
N HIS A 454 -6.08 -14.14 10.07
CA HIS A 454 -5.91 -13.50 8.77
C HIS A 454 -7.21 -12.84 8.35
N VAL A 455 -7.11 -11.63 7.82
CA VAL A 455 -8.23 -10.88 7.24
C VAL A 455 -7.78 -10.37 5.89
N ARG A 456 -8.50 -10.65 4.80
CA ARG A 456 -8.18 -10.03 3.51
C ARG A 456 -8.59 -8.56 3.51
N GLY A 457 -7.86 -7.73 2.79
CA GLY A 457 -8.26 -6.34 2.58
C GLY A 457 -9.71 -6.21 2.10
N SER A 458 -10.16 -7.03 1.15
CA SER A 458 -11.55 -7.01 0.64
C SER A 458 -12.62 -7.38 1.68
N GLU A 459 -12.23 -8.00 2.79
CA GLU A 459 -13.10 -8.47 3.88
C GLU A 459 -13.03 -7.55 5.12
N ALA A 460 -12.17 -6.52 5.09
CA ALA A 460 -11.92 -5.67 6.25
C ALA A 460 -13.09 -4.73 6.59
N GLN A 461 -13.87 -4.30 5.59
CA GLN A 461 -14.88 -3.25 5.81
C GLN A 461 -15.86 -3.56 6.95
N PRO A 462 -16.50 -4.74 7.03
CA PRO A 462 -17.40 -5.07 8.14
C PRO A 462 -16.66 -5.07 9.47
N LEU A 463 -15.41 -5.56 9.52
CA LEU A 463 -14.61 -5.54 10.76
C LEU A 463 -14.22 -4.12 11.19
N LEU A 464 -14.11 -3.19 10.25
CA LEU A 464 -13.81 -1.78 10.53
C LEU A 464 -15.09 -0.98 10.83
N ARG A 465 -16.23 -1.30 10.21
CA ARG A 465 -17.43 -0.44 10.18
C ARG A 465 -18.69 -1.03 10.76
N GLU A 466 -18.71 -2.30 11.10
CA GLU A 466 -19.83 -2.99 11.74
C GLU A 466 -19.35 -3.55 13.09
#